data_AF-A0AB72X1B8-F1
#
_entry.id   AF-A0AB72X1B8-F1
#
_cell.length_a   1.000
_cell.length_b   1.000
_cell.length_c   1.000
_cell.angle_alpha   90.00
_cell.angle_beta   90.00
_cell.angle_gamma   90.00
#
_symmetry.space_group_name_H-M   'P 1'
#
loop_
_entity.id
_entity.type
_entity.pdbx_description
1 polymer ?
#
loop_
_entity_poly.entity_id
_entity_poly.type
_entity_poly.pdbx_seq_one_letter_code
_entity_poly.pdbx_strand_id
1 'polypeptide(L)'
;MSASEEWEELHLTPQGWKDGSYRHVPGDAVIVTPPADDVLTVRRHVAAVYGGPSRVTEDRTPRTDDMSQIEQLLLKYGGPVFGV
;
A
#
# COMPACT_ATOMS: atom_id res chain seq x y z
N MET A 1 13.90 13.09 19.27
CA MET A 1 14.31 12.91 17.87
C MET A 1 13.04 12.80 17.06
N SER A 2 12.87 13.61 16.00
CA SER A 2 11.68 13.51 15.16
C SER A 2 11.80 12.24 14.30
N ALA A 3 10.85 11.32 14.49
CA ALA A 3 10.64 10.20 13.60
C ALA A 3 9.58 10.61 12.59
N SER A 4 9.85 10.40 11.31
CA SER A 4 8.86 10.52 10.23
C SER A 4 8.34 9.13 9.92
N GLU A 5 7.02 8.97 10.01
CA GLU A 5 6.32 7.74 9.65
C GLU A 5 5.34 8.03 8.54
N GLU A 6 5.66 7.55 7.35
CA GLU A 6 4.84 7.66 6.15
C GLU A 6 4.29 6.30 5.76
N TRP A 7 3.13 6.30 5.14
CA TRP A 7 2.57 5.07 4.61
C TRP A 7 1.65 5.34 3.43
N GLU A 8 1.55 4.36 2.53
CA GLU A 8 0.66 4.38 1.38
C GLU A 8 -0.03 3.02 1.26
N GLU A 9 -1.30 3.03 0.88
CA GLU A 9 -2.08 1.83 0.56
C GLU A 9 -2.39 1.79 -0.93
N LEU A 10 -2.33 0.58 -1.49
CA LEU A 10 -2.74 0.27 -2.85
C LEU A 10 -3.67 -0.93 -2.84
N HIS A 11 -4.74 -0.84 -3.61
CA HIS A 11 -5.75 -1.88 -3.74
C HIS A 11 -5.67 -2.51 -5.13
N LEU A 12 -5.38 -3.80 -5.20
CA LEU A 12 -5.49 -4.58 -6.42
C LEU A 12 -6.96 -4.90 -6.65
N THR A 13 -7.47 -4.51 -7.80
CA THR A 13 -8.82 -4.83 -8.27
C THR A 13 -8.73 -5.58 -9.61
N PRO A 14 -9.82 -6.20 -10.09
CA PRO A 14 -9.86 -6.76 -11.44
C PRO A 14 -9.53 -5.76 -12.56
N GLN A 15 -9.64 -4.45 -12.29
CA GLN A 15 -9.33 -3.37 -13.22
C GLN A 15 -7.87 -2.91 -13.16
N GLY A 16 -7.12 -3.33 -12.13
CA GLY A 16 -5.74 -2.92 -11.87
C GLY A 16 -5.56 -2.36 -10.46
N TRP A 17 -4.38 -1.77 -10.23
CA TRP A 17 -4.05 -1.10 -8.98
C TRP A 17 -4.80 0.24 -8.85
N LYS A 18 -5.35 0.49 -7.67
CA LYS A 18 -6.02 1.74 -7.30
C LYS A 18 -5.40 2.30 -6.03
N ASP A 19 -5.17 3.60 -6.02
CA ASP A 19 -4.64 4.31 -4.86
C ASP A 19 -5.63 4.24 -3.69
N GLY A 20 -5.10 3.94 -2.52
CA GLY A 20 -5.83 3.84 -1.27
C GLY A 20 -5.57 5.03 -0.35
N SER A 21 -5.70 4.77 0.94
CA SER A 21 -5.36 5.75 1.96
C SER A 21 -3.84 5.97 2.00
N TYR A 22 -3.41 7.15 2.42
CA TYR A 22 -1.99 7.43 2.60
C TYR A 22 -1.75 8.47 3.70
N ARG A 23 -0.50 8.58 4.12
CA ARG A 23 0.00 9.65 4.99
C ARG A 23 1.45 9.97 4.64
N HIS A 24 1.69 11.23 4.31
CA HIS A 24 3.03 11.80 4.16
C HIS A 24 3.25 12.84 5.25
N VAL A 25 4.42 12.86 5.87
CA VAL A 25 4.73 13.78 6.98
C VAL A 25 5.32 15.06 6.39
N PRO A 26 4.93 16.27 6.85
CA PRO A 26 4.12 16.58 8.03
C PRO A 26 2.60 16.66 7.82
N GLY A 27 2.08 16.13 6.70
CA GLY A 27 0.65 16.13 6.39
C GLY A 27 -0.18 15.16 7.23
N ASP A 28 -1.49 15.42 7.23
CA ASP A 28 -2.49 14.53 7.81
C ASP A 28 -2.71 13.28 6.94
N ALA A 29 -3.28 12.24 7.54
CA ALA A 29 -3.66 11.05 6.80
C ALA A 29 -4.86 11.35 5.88
N VAL A 30 -4.74 10.98 4.62
CA VAL A 30 -5.83 10.97 3.66
C VAL A 30 -6.45 9.59 3.69
N ILE A 31 -7.72 9.52 4.10
CA ILE A 31 -8.48 8.28 4.19
C ILE A 31 -9.35 8.14 2.96
N VAL A 32 -9.10 7.09 2.18
CA VAL A 32 -9.87 6.72 0.99
C VAL A 32 -10.60 5.42 1.29
N THR A 33 -11.88 5.35 0.93
CA THR A 33 -12.66 4.12 1.08
C THR A 33 -12.12 3.07 0.09
N PRO A 34 -11.77 1.86 0.54
CA PRO A 34 -11.32 0.80 -0.35
C PRO A 34 -12.38 0.48 -1.42
N PRO A 35 -11.97 0.16 -2.66
CA PRO A 35 -12.88 -0.35 -3.67
C PRO A 35 -13.60 -1.61 -3.19
N ALA A 36 -14.90 -1.75 -3.47
CA ALA A 36 -15.68 -2.92 -3.04
C ALA A 36 -15.25 -4.23 -3.76
N ASP A 37 -14.53 -4.10 -4.87
CA ASP A 37 -14.00 -5.19 -5.69
C ASP A 37 -12.49 -5.41 -5.45
N ASP A 38 -11.94 -4.92 -4.33
CA ASP A 38 -10.55 -5.15 -3.99
C ASP A 38 -10.30 -6.62 -3.62
N VAL A 39 -9.26 -7.21 -4.21
CA VAL A 39 -8.86 -8.61 -3.97
C VAL A 39 -7.61 -8.70 -3.10
N LEU A 40 -6.78 -7.65 -3.11
CA LEU A 40 -5.58 -7.55 -2.29
C LEU A 40 -5.34 -6.09 -1.95
N THR A 41 -5.12 -5.79 -0.67
CA THR A 41 -4.60 -4.50 -0.23
C THR A 41 -3.13 -4.65 0.13
N VAL A 42 -2.28 -3.77 -0.36
CA VAL A 42 -0.86 -3.69 0.03
C VAL A 42 -0.60 -2.34 0.67
N ARG A 43 -0.03 -2.35 1.87
CA ARG A 43 0.34 -1.16 2.60
C ARG A 43 1.85 -1.11 2.75
N ARG A 44 2.47 -0.02 2.28
CA ARG A 44 3.90 0.24 2.49
C ARG A 44 4.05 1.25 3.62
N HIS A 45 4.91 0.94 4.57
CA HIS A 45 5.33 1.82 5.66
C HIS A 45 6.78 2.22 5.46
N VAL A 46 7.05 3.52 5.59
CA VAL A 46 8.39 4.10 5.57
C VAL A 46 8.61 4.84 6.88
N ALA A 47 9.53 4.33 7.70
CA ALA A 47 9.92 4.97 8.96
C ALA A 47 11.36 5.49 8.82
N ALA A 48 11.57 6.77 9.11
CA ALA A 48 12.88 7.41 9.08
C ALA A 48 13.12 8.21 10.35
N VAL A 49 14.35 8.17 10.85
CA VAL A 49 14.79 8.99 11.99
C VAL A 49 15.81 10.00 11.48
N TYR A 50 15.69 11.26 11.91
CA TYR A 50 16.65 12.30 11.55
C TYR A 50 18.08 11.90 11.96
N GLY A 51 18.99 11.79 10.99
CA GLY A 51 20.38 11.36 11.20
C GLY A 51 20.54 9.85 11.47
N GLY A 52 19.49 9.05 11.27
CA GLY A 52 19.48 7.60 11.49
C GLY A 52 19.06 6.80 10.26
N PRO A 53 19.02 5.45 10.37
CA PRO A 53 18.60 4.58 9.27
C PRO A 53 17.11 4.73 8.96
N SER A 54 16.75 4.58 7.69
CA SER A 54 15.37 4.39 7.26
C SER A 54 15.01 2.91 7.19
N ARG A 55 13.73 2.60 7.39
CA ARG A 55 13.16 1.27 7.26
C ARG A 55 11.91 1.31 6.40
N VAL A 56 11.85 0.42 5.42
CA VAL A 56 10.65 0.18 4.61
C VAL A 56 10.07 -1.18 5.00
N THR A 57 8.76 -1.27 5.17
CA THR A 57 8.04 -2.51 5.46
C THR A 57 6.78 -2.56 4.61
N GLU A 58 6.45 -3.73 4.06
CA GLU A 58 5.25 -3.94 3.25
C GLU A 58 4.37 -5.01 3.88
N ASP A 59 3.12 -4.65 4.13
CA ASP A 59 2.10 -5.56 4.62
C ASP A 59 1.10 -5.85 3.51
N ARG A 60 0.84 -7.13 3.27
CA ARG A 60 -0.08 -7.62 2.24
C ARG A 60 -1.28 -8.27 2.90
N THR A 61 -2.46 -7.75 2.63
CA THR A 61 -3.72 -8.25 3.19
C THR A 61 -4.64 -8.70 2.07
N PRO A 62 -4.71 -10.02 1.79
CA PRO A 62 -5.70 -10.57 0.87
C PRO A 62 -7.12 -10.24 1.35
N ARG A 63 -8.01 -9.94 0.40
CA ARG A 63 -9.41 -9.56 0.64
C ARG A 63 -10.39 -10.59 0.06
N THR A 64 -9.85 -11.58 -0.65
CA THR A 64 -10.54 -12.74 -1.21
C THR A 64 -9.80 -14.01 -0.79
N ASP A 65 -10.50 -15.14 -0.78
CA ASP A 65 -9.91 -16.47 -0.57
C ASP A 65 -9.37 -17.06 -1.90
N ASP A 66 -9.72 -16.47 -3.05
CA ASP A 66 -9.24 -16.90 -4.35
C ASP A 66 -7.81 -16.39 -4.62
N MET A 67 -6.83 -17.14 -4.12
CA MET A 67 -5.41 -16.82 -4.33
C MET A 67 -5.00 -16.87 -5.80
N SER A 68 -5.62 -17.74 -6.59
CA SER A 68 -5.34 -17.85 -8.03
C SER A 68 -5.76 -16.58 -8.78
N GLN A 69 -6.86 -15.95 -8.37
CA GLN A 69 -7.28 -14.66 -8.90
C GLN A 69 -6.24 -13.56 -8.60
N ILE A 70 -5.72 -13.52 -7.37
CA ILE A 70 -4.68 -12.55 -6.98
C ILE A 70 -3.42 -12.76 -7.81
N GLU A 71 -2.94 -13.99 -7.93
CA GLU A 71 -1.74 -14.33 -8.72
C GLU A 71 -1.88 -13.94 -10.20
N GLN A 72 -3.03 -14.25 -10.82
CA GLN A 72 -3.31 -13.85 -12.21
C GLN A 72 -3.30 -12.34 -12.39
N LEU A 73 -3.88 -11.60 -11.45
CA LEU A 73 -3.91 -10.14 -11.49
C LEU A 73 -2.51 -9.55 -11.27
N LEU A 74 -1.70 -10.12 -10.38
CA LEU A 74 -0.31 -9.71 -10.18
C LEU A 74 0.57 -10.05 -11.40
N LEU A 75 0.32 -11.15 -12.10
CA LEU A 75 0.99 -11.46 -13.37
C LEU A 75 0.60 -10.47 -14.47
N LYS A 76 -0.67 -10.03 -14.49
CA LYS A 76 -1.20 -9.10 -15.50
C LYS A 76 -0.77 -7.65 -15.27
N TYR A 77 -0.84 -7.18 -14.02
CA TYR A 77 -0.63 -5.77 -13.66
C TYR A 77 0.70 -5.51 -12.94
N GLY A 78 1.45 -6.56 -12.59
CA GLY A 78 2.68 -6.45 -11.82
C GLY A 78 2.43 -6.22 -10.32
N GLY A 79 3.53 -5.99 -9.60
CA GLY A 79 3.49 -5.61 -8.18
C GLY A 79 3.02 -4.17 -7.96
N PRO A 80 2.68 -3.80 -6.71
CA PRO A 80 2.29 -2.44 -6.38
C PRO A 80 3.44 -1.45 -6.59
N VAL A 81 3.13 -0.28 -7.14
CA VAL A 81 4.08 0.80 -7.37
C VAL A 81 3.64 2.00 -6.53
N PHE A 82 4.39 2.27 -5.46
CA PHE A 82 4.15 3.37 -4.53
C PHE A 82 4.85 4.66 -4.98
N GLY A 83 4.31 5.81 -4.58
CA GLY A 83 4.81 7.13 -4.94
C GLY A 83 5.98 7.63 -4.09
N VAL A 84 6.14 7.10 -2.88
CA VAL A 84 7.26 7.35 -1.95
C VAL A 84 8.55 6.59 -2.24
#